data_AF-A0A2K5LP29-F1
#
_entry.id   AF-A0A2K5LP29-F1
#
_cell.length_a   1.000
_cell.length_b   1.000
_cell.length_c   1.000
_cell.angle_alpha   90.00
_cell.angle_beta   90.00
_cell.angle_gamma   90.00
#
_symmetry.space_group_name_H-M   'P 1'
#
loop_
_entity.id
_entity.type
_entity.pdbx_description
1 polymer ?
#
loop_
_entity_poly.entity_id
_entity_poly.type
_entity_poly.pdbx_seq_one_letter_code
_entity_poly.pdbx_strand_id
1 'polypeptide(L)'
;FRRHEMIGSGGLKTMVRVPAESAMEELTPRLLLAELCNLMGGFDPLVPLRTPQECLRRVQMEAAQCSDVVVAQIDQKKLKRKQSVNIFLSGCQPAPEGYSPTLQWQQQQVALFPTVGQNVNKHRSHWKSQQLDSNVTIWSFTMLARLVSNS
;
A
#
# COMPACT_ATOMS: atom_id res chain seq x y z
N PHE A 1 -33.75 -17.11 25.17
CA PHE A 1 -33.76 -18.41 24.48
C PHE A 1 -32.35 -18.69 23.96
N ARG A 2 -31.87 -19.93 24.14
CA ARG A 2 -30.47 -20.39 24.09
C ARG A 2 -29.68 -19.92 22.84
N ARG A 3 -28.52 -19.27 23.03
CA ARG A 3 -27.46 -19.15 22.01
C ARG A 3 -26.64 -20.43 22.02
N HIS A 4 -26.64 -21.17 20.92
CA HIS A 4 -25.67 -22.24 20.69
C HIS A 4 -24.48 -21.67 19.93
N GLU A 5 -23.35 -21.66 20.62
CA GLU A 5 -22.01 -21.44 20.09
C GLU A 5 -21.59 -22.73 19.37
N MET A 6 -21.38 -22.68 18.04
CA MET A 6 -20.75 -23.78 17.32
C MET A 6 -19.26 -23.48 17.19
N ILE A 7 -18.48 -24.22 18.00
CA ILE A 7 -17.04 -24.35 17.91
C ILE A 7 -16.74 -25.17 16.63
N GLY A 8 -16.37 -24.47 15.57
CA GLY A 8 -15.81 -25.06 14.36
C GLY A 8 -14.29 -25.01 14.41
N SER A 9 -13.66 -26.13 14.77
CA SER A 9 -12.22 -26.36 14.64
C SER A 9 -11.83 -26.45 13.16
N GLY A 10 -11.67 -25.30 12.52
CA GLY A 10 -10.92 -25.17 11.28
C GLY A 10 -9.53 -24.64 11.63
N GLY A 11 -8.48 -25.41 11.33
CA GLY A 11 -7.10 -25.07 11.63
C GLY A 11 -6.74 -23.66 11.16
N LEU A 12 -6.78 -22.71 12.08
CA LEU A 12 -6.17 -21.42 11.94
C LEU A 12 -4.68 -21.68 11.80
N LYS A 13 -4.16 -21.61 10.57
CA LYS A 13 -2.75 -21.27 10.38
C LYS A 13 -2.61 -19.90 11.03
N THR A 14 -2.18 -19.91 12.28
CA THR A 14 -1.66 -18.74 12.98
C THR A 14 -0.58 -18.22 12.06
N MET A 15 -0.91 -17.21 11.26
CA MET A 15 0.12 -16.38 10.67
C MET A 15 0.67 -15.64 11.88
N VAL A 16 1.67 -16.27 12.51
CA VAL A 16 2.54 -15.60 13.45
C VAL A 16 2.95 -14.34 12.71
N ARG A 17 2.38 -13.22 13.13
CA ARG A 17 2.92 -11.92 12.81
C ARG A 17 4.29 -11.99 13.45
N VAL A 18 5.29 -12.34 12.65
CA VAL A 18 6.68 -12.08 13.00
C VAL A 18 6.64 -10.61 13.42
N PRO A 19 6.95 -10.29 14.69
CA PRO A 19 7.14 -8.90 15.07
C PRO A 19 8.03 -8.31 14.00
N ALA A 20 7.67 -7.15 13.47
CA ALA A 20 8.56 -6.40 12.59
C ALA A 20 9.74 -5.87 13.44
N GLU A 21 10.51 -6.79 13.99
CA GLU A 21 11.73 -6.60 14.74
C GLU A 21 12.82 -7.22 13.89
N SER A 22 13.22 -6.47 12.86
CA SER A 22 14.56 -6.47 12.23
C SER A 22 14.47 -5.90 10.82
N ALA A 23 13.88 -4.70 10.72
CA ALA A 23 14.07 -3.77 9.61
C ALA A 23 13.71 -2.37 10.11
N MET A 24 14.26 -1.95 11.26
CA MET A 24 14.41 -0.52 11.52
C MET A 24 15.57 -0.08 10.63
N GLU A 25 15.25 0.21 9.37
CA GLU A 25 16.11 1.10 8.60
C GLU A 25 16.21 2.40 9.42
N GLU A 26 17.42 2.73 9.89
CA GLU A 26 17.66 3.92 10.68
C GLU A 26 17.18 5.13 9.88
N LEU A 27 16.13 5.82 10.36
CA LEU A 27 15.46 6.91 9.62
C LEU A 27 16.42 8.05 9.25
N THR A 28 17.51 8.19 10.00
CA THR A 28 18.61 9.13 9.75
C THR A 28 19.94 8.47 10.10
N PRO A 29 20.57 7.73 9.16
CA PRO A 29 21.78 6.96 9.45
C PRO A 29 22.95 7.85 9.84
N ARG A 30 23.71 7.47 10.87
CA ARG A 30 25.00 8.10 11.21
C ARG A 30 26.05 7.80 10.13
N LEU A 31 26.19 8.70 9.17
CA LEU A 31 27.17 8.59 8.08
C LEU A 31 28.63 8.89 8.51
N LEU A 32 28.81 9.49 9.69
CA LEU A 32 30.11 9.80 10.26
C LEU A 32 30.33 9.01 11.54
N LEU A 33 31.57 8.55 11.73
CA LEU A 33 31.97 7.65 12.80
C LEU A 33 31.57 8.20 14.19
N ALA A 34 30.69 7.48 14.89
CA ALA A 34 30.15 7.86 16.20
C ALA A 34 31.20 7.83 17.35
N GLU A 35 32.41 7.35 17.09
CA GLU A 35 33.46 7.15 18.10
C GLU A 35 34.07 8.46 18.65
N LEU A 36 33.73 9.62 18.08
CA LEU A 36 34.22 10.92 18.58
C LEU A 36 33.63 11.32 19.95
N CYS A 37 32.54 10.68 20.38
CA CYS A 37 31.80 11.07 21.59
C CYS A 37 32.44 10.61 22.91
N ASN A 38 33.34 9.63 22.90
CA ASN A 38 33.90 9.04 24.13
C ASN A 38 35.34 9.49 24.46
N LEU A 39 35.93 10.41 23.69
CA LEU A 39 37.21 11.02 24.05
C LEU A 39 36.99 12.02 25.18
N MET A 40 37.14 11.51 26.41
CA MET A 40 37.15 12.18 27.71
C MET A 40 38.33 13.17 27.82
N GLY A 41 38.41 14.11 26.89
CA GLY A 41 39.32 15.26 26.93
C GLY A 41 38.48 16.52 26.94
N GLY A 42 38.76 17.43 27.88
CA GLY A 42 38.07 18.70 28.04
C GLY A 42 38.10 19.49 26.74
N PHE A 43 36.96 19.52 26.04
CA PHE A 43 36.77 20.36 24.86
C PHE A 43 36.28 21.72 25.32
N ASP A 44 37.07 22.77 25.08
CA ASP A 44 36.65 24.15 25.32
C ASP A 44 35.96 24.71 24.05
N PRO A 45 34.63 24.94 24.08
CA PRO A 45 33.90 25.47 22.94
C PRO A 45 34.22 26.93 22.62
N LEU A 46 35.01 27.64 23.44
CA LEU A 46 35.38 29.03 23.23
C LEU A 46 36.68 29.22 22.43
N VAL A 47 37.47 28.15 22.27
CA VAL A 47 38.73 28.19 21.49
C VAL A 47 38.43 27.93 20.01
N PRO A 48 39.17 28.57 19.06
CA PRO A 48 39.05 28.28 17.63
C PRO A 48 39.32 26.80 17.32
N LEU A 49 38.44 26.20 16.52
CA LEU A 49 38.49 24.80 16.09
C LEU A 49 39.72 24.57 15.21
N ARG A 50 40.47 23.50 15.46
CA ARG A 50 41.69 23.12 14.71
C ARG A 50 41.53 21.84 13.91
N THR A 51 40.50 21.04 14.19
CA THR A 51 40.24 19.77 13.50
C THR A 51 38.76 19.58 13.10
N PRO A 52 38.46 18.83 12.03
CA PRO A 52 37.09 18.46 11.67
C PRO A 52 36.32 17.71 12.78
N GLN A 53 37.01 16.93 13.59
CA GLN A 53 36.45 16.15 14.69
C GLN A 53 35.93 17.05 15.82
N GLU A 54 36.67 18.11 16.16
CA GLU A 54 36.25 19.15 17.10
C GLU A 54 35.01 19.89 16.62
N CYS A 55 34.92 20.14 15.31
CA CYS A 55 33.75 20.75 14.68
C CYS A 55 32.49 19.87 14.85
N LEU A 56 32.59 18.58 14.52
CA LEU A 56 31.49 17.62 14.68
C LEU A 56 31.03 17.51 16.13
N ARG A 57 31.97 17.53 17.09
CA ARG A 57 31.65 17.53 18.52
C ARG A 57 30.89 18.79 18.94
N ARG A 58 31.32 19.99 18.50
CA ARG A 58 30.63 21.25 18.80
C ARG A 58 29.21 21.24 18.23
N VAL A 59 29.05 20.81 16.98
CA VAL A 59 27.75 20.70 16.32
C VAL A 59 26.83 19.74 17.07
N GLN A 60 27.34 18.59 17.52
CA GLN A 60 26.55 17.64 18.33
C GLN A 60 26.12 18.24 19.67
N MET A 61 27.01 18.96 20.36
CA MET A 61 26.68 19.62 21.63
C MET A 61 25.69 20.77 21.47
N GLU A 62 25.80 21.54 20.39
CA GLU A 62 24.88 22.63 20.05
C GLU A 62 23.50 22.07 19.67
N ALA A 63 23.47 21.04 18.81
CA ALA A 63 22.24 20.34 18.45
C ALA A 63 21.55 19.68 19.65
N ALA A 64 22.33 19.16 20.62
CA ALA A 64 21.78 18.61 21.86
C ALA A 64 21.18 19.68 22.80
N GLN A 65 21.56 20.95 22.64
CA GLN A 65 20.94 22.08 23.33
C GLN A 65 19.69 22.60 22.60
N CYS A 66 19.57 22.34 21.30
CA CYS A 66 18.36 22.64 20.55
C CYS A 66 17.19 21.76 21.00
N SER A 67 15.98 22.31 20.93
CA SER A 67 14.77 21.50 21.12
C SER A 67 14.61 20.53 19.96
N ASP A 68 14.37 19.26 20.27
CA ASP A 68 14.20 18.18 19.27
C ASP A 68 13.01 18.44 18.33
N VAL A 69 11.95 19.04 18.86
CA VAL A 69 10.76 19.44 18.09
C VAL A 69 10.44 20.90 18.39
N VAL A 70 10.27 21.69 17.32
CA VAL A 70 9.79 23.08 17.40
C VAL A 70 8.50 23.22 16.61
N VAL A 71 7.50 23.91 17.17
CA VAL A 71 6.21 24.15 16.52
C VAL A 71 6.04 25.64 16.26
N ALA A 72 6.06 26.03 14.98
CA ALA A 72 5.79 27.40 14.58
C ALA A 72 4.28 27.67 14.51
N GLN A 73 3.83 28.78 15.09
CA GLN A 73 2.43 29.21 14.99
C GLN A 73 2.19 29.93 13.66
N ILE A 74 1.31 29.36 12.83
CA ILE A 74 0.95 29.90 11.52
C ILE A 74 -0.52 30.31 11.53
N ASP A 75 -0.85 31.45 10.92
CA ASP A 75 -2.24 31.91 10.76
C ASP A 75 -3.03 30.94 9.87
N GLN A 76 -3.87 30.12 10.50
CA GLN A 76 -4.70 29.12 9.82
C GLN A 76 -5.67 29.72 8.80
N LYS A 77 -6.03 31.02 8.92
CA LYS A 77 -6.91 31.71 7.98
C LYS A 77 -6.28 31.86 6.59
N LYS A 78 -4.95 31.78 6.50
CA LYS A 78 -4.20 31.81 5.23
C LYS A 78 -4.11 30.44 4.55
N LEU A 79 -4.23 29.34 5.32
CA LEU A 79 -4.08 27.97 4.82
C LEU A 79 -5.39 27.34 4.32
N LYS A 80 -6.52 27.63 4.98
CA LYS A 80 -7.82 26.98 4.70
C LYS A 80 -8.49 27.40 3.38
N ARG A 81 -7.86 28.24 2.56
CA ARG A 81 -8.50 28.82 1.36
C ARG A 81 -8.54 27.88 0.15
N LYS A 82 -7.72 26.82 0.10
CA LYS A 82 -7.53 25.98 -1.10
C LYS A 82 -7.26 24.50 -0.77
N GLN A 83 -8.09 23.89 0.07
CA GLN A 83 -7.96 22.45 0.34
C GLN A 83 -8.60 21.64 -0.80
N SER A 84 -7.81 20.80 -1.46
CA SER A 84 -8.32 19.83 -2.44
C SER A 84 -9.10 18.72 -1.73
N VAL A 85 -10.19 18.28 -2.35
CA VAL A 85 -10.95 17.12 -1.87
C VAL A 85 -10.32 15.84 -2.40
N ASN A 86 -10.31 14.80 -1.57
CA ASN A 86 -9.99 13.46 -2.04
C ASN A 86 -11.26 12.84 -2.64
N ILE A 87 -11.21 12.48 -3.91
CA ILE A 87 -12.36 11.89 -4.61
C ILE A 87 -12.26 10.39 -4.47
N PHE A 88 -13.12 9.82 -3.63
CA PHE A 88 -13.33 8.38 -3.56
C PHE A 88 -14.42 7.99 -4.54
N LEU A 89 -14.21 6.88 -5.26
CA LEU A 89 -15.24 6.32 -6.12
C LEU A 89 -16.42 5.87 -5.25
N SER A 90 -17.64 6.25 -5.65
CA SER A 90 -18.84 5.71 -5.04
C SER A 90 -18.90 4.20 -5.26
N GLY A 91 -19.34 3.45 -4.24
CA GLY A 91 -19.64 2.03 -4.40
C GLY A 91 -20.83 1.76 -5.31
N CYS A 92 -21.26 0.50 -5.38
CA CYS A 92 -22.45 0.11 -6.13
C CYS A 92 -23.71 0.73 -5.53
N GLN A 93 -24.63 1.17 -6.40
CA GLN A 93 -25.96 1.62 -5.97
C GLN A 93 -26.80 0.44 -5.49
N PRO A 94 -27.68 0.63 -4.48
CA PRO A 94 -28.58 -0.42 -4.02
C PRO A 94 -29.55 -0.80 -5.14
N ALA A 95 -29.93 -2.08 -5.16
CA ALA A 95 -30.99 -2.54 -6.05
C ALA A 95 -32.33 -1.88 -5.65
N PRO A 96 -33.18 -1.51 -6.61
CA PRO A 96 -34.55 -1.06 -6.33
C PRO A 96 -35.34 -2.09 -5.50
N GLU A 97 -36.38 -1.64 -4.83
CA GLU A 97 -37.24 -2.50 -4.01
C GLU A 97 -37.81 -3.66 -4.86
N GLY A 98 -37.71 -4.88 -4.34
CA GLY A 98 -38.11 -6.11 -5.04
C GLY A 98 -37.09 -6.68 -6.03
N TYR A 99 -36.02 -5.94 -6.37
CA TYR A 99 -34.97 -6.41 -7.29
C TYR A 99 -33.69 -6.89 -6.58
N SER A 100 -33.58 -6.67 -5.26
CA SER A 100 -32.46 -7.20 -4.49
C SER A 100 -32.56 -8.73 -4.41
N PRO A 101 -31.52 -9.48 -4.83
CA PRO A 101 -31.53 -10.93 -4.72
C PRO A 101 -31.49 -11.36 -3.25
N THR A 102 -32.00 -12.57 -2.99
CA THR A 102 -31.91 -13.17 -1.65
C THR A 102 -30.47 -13.61 -1.36
N LEU A 103 -30.08 -13.60 -0.07
CA LEU A 103 -28.74 -14.02 0.34
C LEU A 103 -28.43 -15.48 -0.06
N GLN A 104 -29.43 -16.37 0.05
CA GLN A 104 -29.28 -17.77 -0.34
C GLN A 104 -28.94 -17.90 -1.84
N TRP A 105 -29.60 -17.12 -2.70
CA TRP A 105 -29.32 -17.11 -4.13
C TRP A 105 -27.90 -16.62 -4.41
N GLN A 106 -27.46 -15.54 -3.74
CA GLN A 106 -26.09 -15.03 -3.88
C GLN A 106 -25.05 -16.09 -3.48
N GLN A 107 -25.25 -16.75 -2.34
CA GLN A 107 -24.34 -17.80 -1.86
C GLN A 107 -24.27 -18.98 -2.82
N GLN A 108 -25.41 -19.40 -3.39
CA GLN A 108 -25.44 -20.43 -4.41
C GLN A 108 -24.65 -20.01 -5.65
N GLN A 109 -24.79 -18.77 -6.14
CA GLN A 109 -24.01 -18.28 -7.28
C GLN A 109 -22.52 -18.26 -6.99
N VAL A 110 -22.12 -17.76 -5.81
CA VAL A 110 -20.71 -17.72 -5.38
C VAL A 110 -20.12 -19.12 -5.25
N ALA A 111 -20.90 -20.11 -4.82
CA ALA A 111 -20.47 -21.51 -4.74
C ALA A 111 -20.31 -22.16 -6.13
N LEU A 112 -21.18 -21.83 -7.09
CA LEU A 112 -21.17 -22.41 -8.45
C LEU A 112 -20.15 -21.77 -9.38
N PHE A 113 -19.91 -20.46 -9.25
CA PHE A 113 -19.07 -19.68 -10.16
C PHE A 113 -17.63 -20.22 -10.30
N PRO A 114 -16.93 -20.67 -9.23
CA PRO A 114 -15.60 -21.25 -9.34
C PRO A 114 -15.56 -22.51 -10.21
N THR A 115 -16.58 -23.36 -10.16
CA THR A 115 -16.66 -24.58 -10.98
C THR A 115 -16.71 -24.24 -12.47
N VAL A 116 -17.44 -23.18 -12.84
CA VAL A 116 -17.46 -22.67 -14.22
C VAL A 116 -16.07 -22.21 -14.64
N GLY A 117 -15.41 -21.40 -13.81
CA GLY A 117 -14.04 -20.93 -14.08
C GLY A 117 -13.04 -22.07 -14.23
N GLN A 118 -13.11 -23.09 -13.38
CA GLN A 118 -12.28 -24.29 -13.45
C GLN A 118 -12.53 -25.07 -14.75
N ASN A 119 -13.79 -25.24 -15.15
CA ASN A 119 -14.13 -25.91 -16.41
C ASN A 119 -13.65 -25.13 -17.63
N VAL A 120 -13.80 -23.80 -17.64
CA VAL A 120 -13.26 -22.94 -18.71
C VAL A 120 -11.75 -23.08 -18.78
N ASN A 121 -11.06 -23.06 -17.64
CA ASN A 121 -9.60 -23.18 -17.61
C ASN A 121 -9.13 -24.57 -18.05
N LYS A 122 -9.81 -25.64 -17.63
CA LYS A 122 -9.51 -27.03 -18.00
C LYS A 122 -9.55 -27.25 -19.52
N HIS A 123 -10.53 -26.65 -20.20
CA HIS A 123 -10.72 -26.85 -21.64
C HIS A 123 -10.14 -25.72 -22.51
N ARG A 124 -9.46 -24.73 -21.91
CA ARG A 124 -8.93 -23.54 -22.59
C ARG A 124 -8.08 -23.90 -23.80
N SER A 125 -7.14 -24.82 -23.65
CA SER A 125 -6.20 -25.21 -24.73
C SER A 125 -6.93 -25.86 -25.91
N HIS A 126 -7.87 -26.76 -25.62
CA HIS A 126 -8.68 -27.43 -26.63
C HIS A 126 -9.51 -26.43 -27.45
N TRP A 127 -10.19 -25.50 -26.78
CA TRP A 127 -11.01 -24.49 -27.48
C TRP A 127 -10.17 -23.46 -28.22
N LYS A 128 -8.96 -23.15 -27.75
CA LYS A 128 -8.05 -22.22 -28.43
C LYS A 128 -7.54 -22.77 -29.78
N SER A 129 -7.40 -24.09 -29.91
CA SER A 129 -6.95 -24.72 -31.16
C SER A 129 -8.07 -24.92 -32.19
N GLN A 130 -9.34 -24.71 -31.82
CA GLN A 130 -10.45 -24.82 -32.76
C GLN A 130 -10.46 -23.62 -33.73
N GLN A 131 -10.63 -23.90 -35.01
CA GLN A 131 -10.87 -22.86 -36.02
C GLN A 131 -12.24 -22.23 -35.74
N LEU A 132 -12.31 -20.91 -35.81
CA LEU A 132 -13.58 -20.20 -35.72
C LEU A 132 -14.37 -20.37 -37.02
N ASP A 133 -15.69 -20.35 -36.92
CA ASP A 133 -16.53 -20.26 -38.12
C ASP A 133 -16.22 -18.96 -38.86
N SER A 134 -16.35 -18.99 -40.19
CA SER A 134 -16.18 -17.86 -41.10
C SER A 134 -16.95 -16.58 -40.69
N ASN A 135 -18.04 -16.72 -39.94
CA ASN A 135 -18.84 -15.60 -39.44
C ASN A 135 -18.32 -14.95 -38.15
N VAL A 136 -17.31 -15.53 -37.48
CA VAL A 136 -16.74 -14.99 -36.23
C VAL A 136 -15.38 -14.34 -36.52
N THR A 137 -15.38 -13.01 -36.64
CA THR A 137 -14.13 -12.24 -36.68
C THR A 137 -13.80 -11.71 -35.28
N ILE A 138 -12.72 -12.21 -34.67
CA ILE A 138 -12.14 -11.60 -33.48
C ILE A 138 -11.26 -10.44 -33.94
N TRP A 139 -11.73 -9.22 -33.67
CA TRP A 139 -11.03 -8.02 -34.04
C TRP A 139 -9.74 -7.87 -33.25
N SER A 140 -8.61 -7.93 -33.94
CA SER A 140 -7.36 -7.42 -33.40
C SER A 140 -7.35 -5.89 -33.54
N PHE A 141 -6.65 -5.23 -32.61
CA PHE A 141 -6.44 -3.78 -32.69
C PHE A 141 -5.80 -3.37 -34.03
N THR A 142 -4.93 -4.23 -34.60
CA THR A 142 -4.30 -4.01 -35.90
C THR A 142 -5.28 -4.15 -37.08
N MET A 143 -6.25 -5.06 -37.01
CA MET A 143 -7.34 -5.15 -38.00
C MET A 143 -8.27 -3.94 -37.95
N LEU A 144 -8.66 -3.51 -36.74
CA LEU A 144 -9.49 -2.31 -36.56
C LEU A 144 -8.78 -1.06 -37.07
N ALA A 145 -7.51 -0.87 -36.73
CA ALA A 145 -6.72 0.25 -37.21
C ALA A 145 -6.62 0.26 -38.75
N ARG A 146 -6.40 -0.89 -39.40
CA ARG A 146 -6.39 -0.98 -40.87
C ARG A 146 -7.74 -0.68 -41.50
N LEU A 147 -8.85 -1.07 -40.86
CA LEU A 147 -10.20 -0.78 -41.38
C LEU A 147 -10.51 0.72 -41.29
N VAL A 148 -10.17 1.35 -40.17
CA VAL A 148 -10.36 2.80 -39.96
C VAL A 148 -9.43 3.62 -40.84
N SER A 149 -8.19 3.19 -41.08
CA SER A 149 -7.25 3.88 -41.97
C SER A 149 -7.57 3.75 -43.48
N ASN A 150 -8.38 2.76 -43.87
CA ASN A 150 -8.78 2.55 -45.27
C ASN A 150 -10.23 3.02 -45.54
N SER A 151 -10.86 3.71 -44.59
CA SER A 151 -12.15 4.40 -44.74
C SER A 151 -11.92 5.90 -44.90
#